data_AF-A0A529LSB5-F1
#
_entry.id   AF-A0A529LSB5-F1
#
_cell.length_a   1.000
_cell.length_b   1.000
_cell.length_c   1.000
_cell.angle_alpha   90.00
_cell.angle_beta   90.00
_cell.angle_gamma   90.00
#
_symmetry.space_group_name_H-M   'P 1'
#
loop_
_entity.id
_entity.type
_entity.pdbx_description
1 polymer ?
#
loop_
_entity_poly.entity_id
_entity_poly.type
_entity_poly.pdbx_seq_one_letter_code
_entity_poly.pdbx_strand_id
1 'polypeptide(L)'
;LMLWIACELAIIACDLAEVIGTAIALQLLFGIPLIGGAILTALDAFLVLLLMNRGFRYLEAFVVALLIIIFGCFAIQIFVAAPPAGTILHSMFVPSSQIVTNHAMLYIAIGIIGATVMPHNLYLHSSIVQTRAYERSETGKRDAIKWATTDSTIALILALFVNASILIVAAVAFHNT
;
A
#
# COMPACT_ATOMS: atom_id res chain seq x y z
N LEU A 1 9.23 -13.56 -21.86
CA LEU A 1 9.97 -12.30 -22.11
C LEU A 1 9.07 -11.08 -21.94
N MET A 2 7.97 -10.94 -22.70
CA MET A 2 7.09 -9.75 -22.62
C MET A 2 6.49 -9.49 -21.23
N LEU A 3 6.02 -10.54 -20.54
CA LEU A 3 5.51 -10.43 -19.16
C LEU A 3 6.58 -10.03 -18.14
N TRP A 4 7.82 -10.46 -18.35
CA TRP A 4 8.94 -10.11 -17.49
C TRP A 4 9.26 -8.61 -17.61
N ILE A 5 9.34 -8.09 -18.84
CA ILE A 5 9.55 -6.65 -19.09
C ILE A 5 8.42 -5.83 -18.47
N ALA A 6 7.17 -6.27 -18.62
CA ALA A 6 6.02 -5.57 -18.03
C ALA A 6 6.09 -5.52 -16.49
N CYS A 7 6.50 -6.62 -15.84
CA CYS A 7 6.69 -6.64 -14.39
C CYS A 7 7.85 -5.75 -13.94
N GLU A 8 8.98 -5.79 -14.65
CA GLU A 8 10.14 -4.96 -14.33
C GLU A 8 9.80 -3.46 -14.41
N LEU A 9 9.10 -3.06 -15.46
CA LEU A 9 8.61 -1.67 -15.61
C LEU A 9 7.63 -1.29 -14.48
N ALA A 10 6.76 -2.21 -14.07
CA ALA A 10 5.83 -1.97 -12.96
C ALA A 10 6.56 -1.81 -11.62
N ILE A 11 7.63 -2.57 -11.39
CA ILE A 11 8.47 -2.44 -10.18
C ILE A 11 9.21 -1.10 -10.21
N ILE A 12 9.82 -0.72 -11.33
CA ILE A 12 10.50 0.57 -11.48
C ILE A 12 9.52 1.74 -11.26
N ALA A 13 8.29 1.65 -11.77
CA ALA A 13 7.27 2.66 -11.55
C ALA A 13 6.85 2.77 -10.07
N CYS A 14 6.77 1.64 -9.36
CA CYS A 14 6.48 1.62 -7.93
C CYS A 14 7.62 2.25 -7.11
N ASP A 15 8.86 1.82 -7.38
CA ASP A 15 10.06 2.34 -6.72
C ASP A 15 10.22 3.85 -6.93
N LEU A 16 9.93 4.35 -8.14
CA LEU A 16 9.91 5.78 -8.42
C LEU A 16 8.91 6.55 -7.53
N ALA A 17 7.73 5.98 -7.27
CA ALA A 17 6.75 6.61 -6.37
C ALA A 17 7.25 6.67 -4.92
N GLU A 18 7.93 5.62 -4.45
CA GLU A 18 8.52 5.56 -3.10
C GLU A 18 9.68 6.55 -2.93
N VAL A 19 10.55 6.66 -3.93
CA VAL A 19 11.68 7.61 -3.94
C VAL A 19 11.18 9.06 -3.90
N ILE A 20 10.19 9.39 -4.75
CA ILE A 20 9.59 10.73 -4.77
C ILE A 20 8.90 11.02 -3.42
N GLY A 21 8.14 10.07 -2.90
CA GLY A 21 7.45 10.22 -1.61
C GLY A 21 8.42 10.48 -0.45
N THR A 22 9.50 9.72 -0.38
CA THR A 22 10.52 9.87 0.67
C THR A 22 11.29 11.18 0.53
N ALA A 23 11.64 11.59 -0.70
CA ALA A 23 12.30 12.86 -0.93
C ALA A 23 11.42 14.06 -0.51
N ILE A 24 10.13 14.03 -0.81
CA ILE A 24 9.17 15.06 -0.37
C ILE A 24 9.01 15.04 1.15
N ALA A 25 8.91 13.85 1.77
CA ALA A 25 8.80 13.73 3.23
C ALA A 25 10.04 14.32 3.94
N LEU A 26 11.25 14.02 3.46
CA LEU A 26 12.49 14.58 4.00
C LEU A 26 12.58 16.10 3.79
N GLN A 27 12.08 16.60 2.66
CA GLN A 27 12.01 18.04 2.41
C GLN A 27 11.06 18.73 3.39
N LEU A 28 9.87 18.17 3.63
CA LEU A 28 8.88 18.76 4.54
C LEU A 28 9.30 18.66 6.02
N LEU A 29 9.95 17.56 6.42
CA LEU A 29 10.30 17.30 7.82
C LEU A 29 11.62 17.94 8.25
N PHE A 30 12.63 17.92 7.38
CA PHE A 30 13.99 18.34 7.71
C PHE A 30 14.51 19.49 6.82
N GLY A 31 13.73 19.93 5.83
CA GLY A 31 14.15 20.99 4.90
C GLY A 31 15.23 20.55 3.89
N ILE A 32 15.47 19.24 3.74
CA ILE A 32 16.49 18.71 2.83
C ILE A 32 16.03 18.91 1.37
N PRO A 33 16.89 19.40 0.46
CA PRO A 33 16.52 19.54 -0.95
C PRO A 33 16.17 18.18 -1.57
N LEU A 34 15.25 18.17 -2.53
CA LEU A 34 14.75 16.94 -3.18
C LEU A 34 15.85 16.02 -3.70
N ILE A 35 16.90 16.58 -4.30
CA ILE A 35 18.05 15.80 -4.80
C ILE A 35 18.78 15.11 -3.65
N GLY A 36 18.96 15.80 -2.52
CA GLY A 36 19.56 15.21 -1.32
C GLY A 36 18.67 14.11 -0.72
N GLY A 37 17.36 14.34 -0.70
CA GLY A 37 16.38 13.33 -0.30
C GLY A 37 16.43 12.07 -1.17
N ALA A 38 16.45 12.23 -2.50
CA ALA A 38 16.53 11.12 -3.45
C ALA A 38 17.87 10.37 -3.42
N ILE A 39 18.97 11.01 -3.02
CA ILE A 39 20.24 10.29 -2.79
C ILE A 39 20.17 9.50 -1.48
N LEU A 40 19.53 10.07 -0.45
CA LEU A 40 19.35 9.40 0.83
C LEU A 40 18.43 8.17 0.72
N THR A 41 17.50 8.14 -0.24
CA THR A 41 16.68 6.94 -0.44
C THR A 41 17.54 5.74 -0.75
N ALA A 42 18.67 5.86 -1.47
CA ALA A 42 19.57 4.72 -1.71
C ALA A 42 20.07 4.00 -0.44
N LEU A 43 19.99 4.64 0.74
CA LEU A 43 20.28 4.02 2.04
C LEU A 43 19.23 2.97 2.45
N ASP A 44 18.01 3.00 1.89
CA ASP A 44 16.95 2.03 2.14
C ASP A 44 17.37 0.60 1.75
N ALA A 45 18.05 0.43 0.62
CA ALA A 45 18.53 -0.85 0.14
C ALA A 45 19.55 -1.43 1.12
N PHE A 46 20.45 -0.58 1.65
CA PHE A 46 21.39 -0.98 2.70
C PHE A 46 20.68 -1.33 4.00
N LEU A 47 19.64 -0.58 4.37
CA LEU A 47 18.81 -0.86 5.55
C LEU A 47 18.11 -2.23 5.43
N VAL A 48 17.52 -2.52 4.27
CA VAL A 48 16.86 -3.80 3.98
C VAL A 48 17.88 -4.94 4.02
N LEU A 49 19.05 -4.78 3.38
CA LEU A 49 20.12 -5.79 3.43
C LEU A 49 20.60 -6.06 4.86
N LEU A 50 20.74 -5.01 5.68
CA LEU A 50 21.10 -5.12 7.09
C LEU A 50 20.03 -5.87 7.90
N LEU A 51 18.75 -5.57 7.68
CA LEU A 51 17.62 -6.24 8.31
C LEU A 51 17.54 -7.71 7.90
N MET A 52 17.76 -8.02 6.62
CA MET A 52 17.80 -9.40 6.12
C MET A 52 18.91 -10.21 6.78
N ASN A 53 20.09 -9.62 6.99
CA ASN A 53 21.20 -10.28 7.68
C ASN A 53 20.90 -10.59 9.17
N ARG A 54 20.01 -9.82 9.81
CA ARG A 54 19.56 -10.05 11.20
C ARG A 54 18.47 -11.13 11.29
N GLY A 55 17.84 -11.49 10.17
CA GLY A 55 16.84 -12.55 10.06
C GLY A 55 15.42 -12.03 9.79
N PHE A 56 14.60 -12.87 9.16
CA PHE A 56 13.27 -12.53 8.62
C PHE A 56 12.31 -11.93 9.66
N ARG A 57 12.40 -12.34 10.93
CA ARG A 57 11.55 -11.84 12.02
C ARG A 57 11.74 -10.35 12.30
N TYR A 58 12.96 -9.81 12.12
CA TYR A 58 13.23 -8.39 12.33
C TYR A 58 12.65 -7.53 11.20
N LEU A 59 12.72 -8.03 9.96
CA LEU A 59 12.11 -7.38 8.81
C LEU A 59 10.59 -7.32 8.99
N GLU A 60 9.96 -8.42 9.39
CA GLU A 60 8.51 -8.46 9.64
C GLU A 60 8.10 -7.49 10.75
N ALA A 61 8.82 -7.47 11.88
CA ALA A 61 8.54 -6.55 12.98
C ALA A 61 8.69 -5.07 12.56
N PHE A 62 9.68 -4.77 11.71
CA PHE A 62 9.88 -3.43 11.17
C PHE A 62 8.72 -2.98 10.28
N VAL A 63 8.26 -3.84 9.36
CA VAL A 63 7.10 -3.56 8.49
C VAL A 63 5.83 -3.36 9.33
N VAL A 64 5.58 -4.22 10.31
CA VAL A 64 4.40 -4.08 11.20
C VAL A 64 4.45 -2.78 11.99
N ALA A 65 5.62 -2.37 12.49
CA ALA A 65 5.78 -1.10 13.18
C ALA A 65 5.45 0.10 12.27
N LEU A 66 5.93 0.09 11.02
CA LEU A 66 5.59 1.12 10.03
C LEU A 66 4.09 1.18 9.75
N LEU A 67 3.44 0.02 9.58
CA LEU A 67 1.99 -0.06 9.36
C LEU A 67 1.20 0.52 10.54
N ILE A 68 1.61 0.24 11.78
CA ILE A 68 0.96 0.78 12.98
C ILE A 68 1.08 2.32 13.02
N ILE A 69 2.25 2.86 12.67
CA ILE A 69 2.47 4.31 12.62
C ILE A 69 1.56 4.96 11.57
N ILE A 70 1.54 4.42 10.34
CA ILE A 70 0.70 4.94 9.25
C ILE A 70 -0.78 4.89 9.64
N PHE A 71 -1.23 3.75 10.16
CA PHE A 71 -2.62 3.58 10.58
C PHE A 71 -2.99 4.52 11.73
N GLY A 72 -2.11 4.68 12.72
CA GLY A 72 -2.29 5.60 13.83
C GLY A 72 -2.43 7.05 13.37
N CYS A 73 -1.56 7.50 12.46
CA CYS A 73 -1.61 8.85 11.89
C CYS A 73 -2.95 9.12 11.18
N PHE A 74 -3.39 8.22 10.30
CA PHE A 74 -4.65 8.39 9.57
C PHE A 74 -5.88 8.26 10.46
N ALA A 75 -5.85 7.35 11.45
CA ALA A 75 -6.94 7.22 12.42
C ALA A 75 -7.12 8.51 13.23
N ILE A 76 -6.02 9.13 13.69
CA ILE A 76 -6.07 10.43 14.38
C ILE A 76 -6.62 11.52 13.44
N GLN A 77 -6.15 11.58 12.19
CA GLN A 77 -6.63 12.58 11.24
C GLN A 77 -8.12 12.47 10.95
N ILE A 78 -8.65 11.26 10.77
CA ILE A 78 -10.10 11.03 10.59
C ILE A 78 -10.87 11.44 11.83
N PHE A 79 -10.38 11.06 13.02
CA PHE A 79 -11.03 11.39 14.28
C PHE A 79 -11.14 12.91 14.47
N VAL A 80 -10.07 13.65 14.15
CA VAL A 80 -10.04 15.11 14.22
C VAL A 80 -10.90 15.76 13.13
N ALA A 81 -10.91 15.21 11.92
CA ALA A 81 -11.71 15.71 10.80
C ALA A 81 -13.23 15.54 11.03
N ALA A 82 -13.64 14.59 11.88
CA ALA A 82 -15.02 14.29 12.24
C ALA A 82 -16.01 14.33 11.04
N PRO A 83 -15.72 13.63 9.92
CA PRO A 83 -16.55 13.71 8.73
C PRO A 83 -17.95 13.11 8.97
N PRO A 84 -19.00 13.64 8.32
CA PRO A 84 -20.36 13.12 8.46
C PRO A 84 -20.46 11.65 8.03
N ALA A 85 -20.62 10.73 8.99
CA ALA A 85 -20.61 9.28 8.74
C ALA A 85 -21.68 8.81 7.74
N GLY A 86 -22.82 9.49 7.66
CA GLY A 86 -23.89 9.18 6.70
C GLY A 86 -23.48 9.38 5.24
N THR A 87 -22.73 10.45 4.94
CA THR A 87 -22.25 10.75 3.58
C THR A 87 -21.13 9.80 3.17
N ILE A 88 -20.26 9.43 4.10
CA ILE A 88 -19.16 8.48 3.86
C ILE A 88 -19.72 7.10 3.50
N LEU A 89 -20.66 6.58 4.29
CA LEU A 89 -21.24 5.27 4.06
C LEU A 89 -22.03 5.23 2.74
N HIS A 90 -22.81 6.27 2.44
CA HIS A 90 -23.52 6.32 1.17
C HIS A 90 -22.57 6.35 -0.03
N SER A 91 -21.53 7.18 -0.01
CA SER A 91 -20.57 7.31 -1.11
C SER A 91 -19.59 6.14 -1.22
N MET A 92 -19.32 5.39 -0.15
CA MET A 92 -18.50 4.17 -0.20
C MET A 92 -19.21 3.00 -0.89
N PHE A 93 -20.53 2.85 -0.69
CA PHE A 93 -21.27 1.68 -1.15
C PHE A 93 -22.09 1.91 -2.44
N VAL A 94 -22.31 3.17 -2.84
CA VAL A 94 -23.12 3.49 -4.04
C VAL A 94 -22.22 4.01 -5.17
N PRO A 95 -21.91 3.20 -6.20
CA PRO A 95 -21.13 3.64 -7.34
C PRO A 95 -21.91 4.65 -8.21
N SER A 96 -21.28 5.78 -8.53
CA SER A 96 -21.85 6.81 -9.40
C SER A 96 -21.46 6.58 -10.87
N SER A 97 -22.43 6.70 -11.78
CA SER A 97 -22.20 6.63 -13.24
C SER A 97 -21.32 7.79 -13.75
N GLN A 98 -21.11 8.82 -12.94
CA GLN A 98 -20.24 9.94 -13.25
C GLN A 98 -18.75 9.53 -13.34
N ILE A 99 -18.35 8.47 -12.63
CA ILE A 99 -16.97 7.97 -12.62
C ILE A 99 -16.52 7.55 -14.03
N VAL A 100 -17.42 6.98 -14.82
CA VAL A 100 -17.12 6.45 -16.17
C VAL A 100 -17.35 7.50 -17.27
N THR A 101 -18.22 8.47 -17.03
CA THR A 101 -18.55 9.51 -18.01
C THR A 101 -17.61 10.71 -17.97
N ASN A 102 -16.96 10.99 -16.83
CA ASN A 102 -15.98 12.07 -16.69
C ASN A 102 -14.54 11.54 -16.80
N HIS A 103 -13.78 12.03 -17.78
CA HIS A 103 -12.39 11.61 -18.04
C HIS A 103 -11.44 11.84 -16.85
N ALA A 104 -11.62 12.92 -16.09
CA ALA A 104 -10.77 13.21 -14.93
C ALA A 104 -11.04 12.22 -13.78
N MET A 105 -12.30 11.91 -13.51
CA MET A 105 -12.67 10.91 -12.51
C MET A 105 -12.26 9.51 -12.93
N LEU A 106 -12.39 9.17 -14.22
CA LEU A 106 -11.95 7.90 -14.76
C LEU A 106 -10.42 7.74 -14.64
N TYR A 107 -9.65 8.79 -14.92
CA TYR A 107 -8.19 8.77 -14.77
C TYR A 107 -7.76 8.50 -13.32
N ILE A 108 -8.38 9.18 -12.36
CA ILE A 108 -8.13 8.96 -10.93
C ILE A 108 -8.57 7.54 -10.51
N ALA A 109 -9.73 7.07 -10.98
CA ALA A 109 -10.22 5.73 -10.66
C ALA A 109 -9.30 4.63 -11.20
N ILE A 110 -8.81 4.74 -12.44
CA ILE A 110 -7.81 3.82 -13.00
C ILE A 110 -6.52 3.88 -12.21
N GLY A 111 -6.08 5.09 -11.79
CA GLY A 111 -4.91 5.27 -10.92
C GLY A 111 -5.05 4.56 -9.57
N ILE A 112 -6.20 4.67 -8.91
CA ILE A 112 -6.49 3.97 -7.64
C ILE A 112 -6.48 2.44 -7.84
N ILE A 113 -7.08 1.94 -8.93
CA ILE A 113 -7.06 0.51 -9.25
C ILE A 113 -5.62 0.04 -9.51
N GLY A 114 -4.83 0.78 -10.28
CA GLY A 114 -3.44 0.44 -10.57
C GLY A 114 -2.54 0.47 -9.33
N ALA A 115 -2.78 1.43 -8.42
CA ALA A 115 -2.05 1.52 -7.15
C ALA A 115 -2.41 0.40 -6.16
N THR A 116 -3.65 -0.12 -6.21
CA THR A 116 -4.10 -1.19 -5.30
C THR A 116 -3.80 -2.58 -5.83
N VAL A 117 -3.89 -2.80 -7.13
CA VAL A 117 -3.63 -4.09 -7.78
C VAL A 117 -2.24 -4.06 -8.41
N MET A 118 -1.23 -4.38 -7.60
CA MET A 118 0.17 -4.39 -8.01
C MET A 118 0.53 -5.76 -8.64
N PRO A 119 0.81 -5.85 -9.96
CA PRO A 119 1.03 -7.14 -10.62
C PRO A 119 2.21 -7.92 -10.07
N HIS A 120 3.29 -7.23 -9.68
CA HIS A 120 4.47 -7.84 -9.09
C HIS A 120 4.16 -8.48 -7.71
N ASN A 121 3.20 -7.94 -6.97
CA ASN A 121 2.80 -8.50 -5.67
C ASN A 121 2.11 -9.86 -5.82
N LEU A 122 1.44 -10.14 -6.95
CA LEU A 122 0.88 -11.45 -7.23
C LEU A 122 1.98 -12.52 -7.37
N TYR A 123 3.08 -12.19 -8.04
CA TYR A 123 4.24 -13.08 -8.15
C TYR A 123 4.94 -13.26 -6.80
N LEU A 124 5.12 -12.17 -6.06
CA LEU A 124 5.73 -12.20 -4.73
C LEU A 124 4.91 -13.07 -3.77
N HIS A 125 3.61 -12.82 -3.63
CA HIS A 125 2.73 -13.57 -2.74
C HIS A 125 2.70 -15.06 -3.10
N SER A 126 2.67 -15.38 -4.39
CA SER A 126 2.74 -16.77 -4.87
C SER A 126 4.02 -17.49 -4.46
N SER A 127 5.15 -16.78 -4.34
CA SER A 127 6.42 -17.33 -3.87
C SER A 127 6.50 -17.43 -2.34
N ILE A 128 6.00 -16.42 -1.62
CA ILE A 128 6.05 -16.37 -0.14
C ILE A 128 5.18 -17.48 0.47
N VAL A 129 3.99 -17.73 -0.09
CA VAL A 129 3.11 -18.82 0.39
C VAL A 129 3.80 -20.19 0.29
N GLN A 130 4.71 -20.37 -0.68
CA GLN A 130 5.47 -21.62 -0.84
C GLN A 130 6.59 -21.81 0.20
N THR A 131 7.05 -20.74 0.85
CA THR A 131 8.09 -20.80 1.90
C THR A 131 7.55 -21.30 3.24
N ARG A 132 6.23 -21.32 3.43
CA ARG A 132 5.58 -21.84 4.64
C ARG A 132 5.75 -23.37 4.69
N ALA A 133 6.16 -23.89 5.83
CA ALA A 133 6.21 -25.34 6.05
C ALA A 133 4.78 -25.87 6.23
N TYR A 134 4.26 -26.59 5.23
CA TYR A 134 3.00 -27.31 5.30
C TYR A 134 3.17 -28.72 4.74
N GLU A 135 2.40 -29.67 5.27
CA GLU A 135 2.40 -31.03 4.76
C GLU A 135 1.83 -31.06 3.33
N ARG A 136 2.54 -31.70 2.39
CA ARG A 136 2.14 -31.78 0.97
C ARG A 136 0.97 -32.78 0.75
N SER A 137 0.09 -32.93 1.74
CA SER A 137 -1.16 -33.68 1.68
C SER A 137 -2.32 -32.76 1.24
N GLU A 138 -3.43 -33.32 0.76
CA GLU A 138 -4.60 -32.52 0.35
C GLU A 138 -5.22 -31.72 1.52
N THR A 139 -5.19 -32.29 2.72
CA THR A 139 -5.63 -31.62 3.96
C THR A 139 -4.68 -30.48 4.33
N GLY A 140 -3.36 -30.73 4.30
CA GLY A 140 -2.34 -29.71 4.60
C GLY A 140 -2.35 -28.53 3.62
N LYS A 141 -2.56 -28.78 2.32
CA LYS A 141 -2.74 -27.72 1.31
C LYS A 141 -3.98 -26.87 1.59
N ARG A 142 -5.11 -27.50 1.96
CA ARG A 142 -6.37 -26.79 2.23
C ARG A 142 -6.23 -25.85 3.43
N ASP A 143 -5.58 -26.32 4.49
CA ASP A 143 -5.31 -25.49 5.66
C ASP A 143 -4.34 -24.36 5.32
N ALA A 144 -3.26 -24.62 4.58
CA ALA A 144 -2.32 -23.60 4.14
C ALA A 144 -3.01 -22.50 3.30
N ILE A 145 -3.89 -22.87 2.37
CA ILE A 145 -4.66 -21.92 1.58
C ILE A 145 -5.61 -21.11 2.47
N LYS A 146 -6.30 -21.75 3.42
CA LYS A 146 -7.21 -21.05 4.33
C LYS A 146 -6.47 -19.97 5.12
N TRP A 147 -5.33 -20.31 5.70
CA TRP A 147 -4.52 -19.35 6.47
C TRP A 147 -3.95 -18.24 5.58
N ALA A 148 -3.40 -18.57 4.42
CA ALA A 148 -2.87 -17.57 3.48
C ALA A 148 -3.95 -16.60 2.98
N THR A 149 -5.15 -17.12 2.67
CA THR A 149 -6.28 -16.29 2.25
C THR A 149 -6.78 -15.40 3.38
N THR A 150 -6.89 -15.90 4.61
CA THR A 150 -7.31 -15.09 5.76
C THR A 150 -6.30 -13.98 6.04
N ASP A 151 -5.00 -14.28 6.05
CA ASP A 151 -3.92 -13.31 6.24
C ASP A 151 -3.97 -12.20 5.16
N SER A 152 -4.03 -12.60 3.88
CA SER A 152 -4.15 -11.67 2.76
C SER A 152 -5.42 -10.82 2.84
N THR A 153 -6.56 -11.42 3.22
CA THR A 153 -7.84 -10.71 3.32
C THR A 153 -7.78 -9.65 4.40
N ILE A 154 -7.22 -9.97 5.57
CA ILE A 154 -7.05 -9.00 6.66
C ILE A 154 -6.14 -7.86 6.21
N ALA A 155 -5.00 -8.18 5.59
CA ALA A 155 -4.05 -7.18 5.10
C ALA A 155 -4.69 -6.24 4.06
N LEU A 156 -5.43 -6.79 3.09
CA LEU A 156 -6.11 -6.01 2.05
C LEU A 156 -7.26 -5.16 2.60
N ILE A 157 -8.01 -5.65 3.60
CA ILE A 157 -9.03 -4.86 4.29
C ILE A 157 -8.39 -3.66 5.00
N LEU A 158 -7.28 -3.87 5.70
CA LEU A 158 -6.54 -2.78 6.33
C LEU A 158 -6.03 -1.76 5.30
N ALA A 159 -5.50 -2.23 4.17
CA ALA A 159 -5.07 -1.36 3.07
C ALA A 159 -6.25 -0.55 2.49
N LEU A 160 -7.42 -1.17 2.33
CA LEU A 160 -8.65 -0.47 1.92
C LEU A 160 -9.02 0.65 2.89
N PHE A 161 -8.96 0.39 4.21
CA PHE A 161 -9.22 1.42 5.21
C PHE A 161 -8.23 2.58 5.11
N VAL A 162 -6.94 2.31 4.93
CA VAL A 162 -5.93 3.37 4.75
C VAL A 162 -6.22 4.20 3.50
N ASN A 163 -6.51 3.56 2.36
CA ASN A 163 -6.83 4.27 1.12
C ASN A 163 -8.11 5.10 1.24
N ALA A 164 -9.15 4.56 1.88
CA ALA A 164 -10.36 5.30 2.18
C ALA A 164 -10.08 6.49 3.11
N SER A 165 -9.20 6.31 4.10
CA SER A 165 -8.79 7.38 5.02
C SER A 165 -8.11 8.52 4.28
N ILE A 166 -7.15 8.22 3.41
CA ILE A 166 -6.46 9.21 2.58
C ILE A 166 -7.48 10.00 1.74
N LEU A 167 -8.42 9.30 1.10
CA LEU A 167 -9.44 9.94 0.26
C LEU A 167 -10.37 10.85 1.07
N ILE A 168 -10.83 10.39 2.24
CA ILE A 168 -11.72 11.17 3.13
C ILE A 168 -10.99 12.40 3.66
N VAL A 169 -9.75 12.25 4.16
CA VAL A 169 -8.96 13.37 4.66
C VAL A 169 -8.71 14.40 3.55
N ALA A 170 -8.38 13.96 2.34
CA ALA A 170 -8.20 14.85 1.20
C ALA A 170 -9.51 15.58 0.82
N ALA A 171 -10.66 14.90 0.88
CA ALA A 171 -11.96 15.50 0.60
C ALA A 171 -12.31 16.57 1.64
N VAL A 172 -12.16 16.28 2.95
CA VAL A 172 -12.44 17.25 4.02
C VAL A 172 -11.47 18.43 3.97
N ALA A 173 -10.17 18.18 3.79
CA ALA A 173 -9.15 19.23 3.82
C ALA A 173 -9.20 20.18 2.62
N PHE A 174 -9.54 19.68 1.42
CA PHE A 174 -9.44 20.45 0.18
C PHE A 174 -10.78 20.76 -0.50
N HIS A 175 -11.88 20.07 -0.16
CA HIS A 175 -13.16 20.20 -0.86
C HIS A 175 -14.36 20.61 0.03
N ASN A 176 -14.15 20.97 1.31
CA ASN A 176 -15.18 21.53 2.22
C ASN A 176 -16.51 20.75 2.22
N THR A 177 -16.46 19.41 2.23
CA THR A 177 -17.63 18.54 2.45
C THR A 177 -17.61 17.92 3.83
#